data_AF-A0A920UMP7-F1
#
_entry.id   AF-A0A920UMP7-F1
#
_cell.length_a   1.000
_cell.length_b   1.000
_cell.length_c   1.000
_cell.angle_alpha   90.00
_cell.angle_beta   90.00
_cell.angle_gamma   90.00
#
_symmetry.space_group_name_H-M   'P 1'
#
loop_
_entity.id
_entity.type
_entity.pdbx_description
1 polymer ?
#
loop_
_entity_poly.entity_id
_entity_poly.type
_entity_poly.pdbx_seq_one_letter_code
_entity_poly.pdbx_strand_id
1 'polypeptide(L)'
;MVNTHEEMPAAFIFNRDLEYQGATMLSTLARKCREEALATIDATGLATALLGDGIFSNLFLLGVASQKGLLPVSATAIERAIELNIVALEQNRAAFRWGRHAALDPELLERFAGPASTQQPMAESLDEVISCRERFLESYQSAKYASRYRALVERVKEVEGRVQPGSDGLADTVARSYFKLLAYKDEYEVARLHAKTTFLNDARSKFAGKAKLKFYLSPPLIARLDPETGRPRKYEFGGWILPVFRVLASLRFLRGTPFDPFGYTAERRADRRLILGFESLLARVLEEVDPSRLELAIELARLPQSIRGYGPVKQIAMQSVETLEAELLEAWSRPEQIDPPRRTAA
;
A
#
# COMPACT_ATOMS: atom_id res chain seq x y z
N MET A 1 21.98 -4.05 -19.94
CA MET A 1 21.61 -4.53 -18.59
C MET A 1 20.49 -3.66 -18.07
N VAL A 2 19.37 -4.27 -17.66
CA VAL A 2 18.21 -3.56 -17.09
C VAL A 2 17.85 -4.21 -15.76
N ASN A 3 17.64 -3.39 -14.74
CA ASN A 3 17.06 -3.82 -13.48
C ASN A 3 15.55 -3.97 -13.66
N THR A 4 15.00 -5.16 -13.38
CA THR A 4 13.56 -5.41 -13.51
C THR A 4 12.78 -5.12 -12.24
N HIS A 5 13.44 -4.67 -11.17
CA HIS A 5 12.75 -4.27 -9.95
C HIS A 5 11.80 -3.11 -10.22
N GLU A 6 10.53 -3.29 -9.88
CA GLU A 6 9.50 -2.27 -10.08
C GLU A 6 9.48 -1.30 -8.90
N GLU A 7 9.94 -0.07 -9.13
CA GLU A 7 9.78 1.05 -8.19
C GLU A 7 8.90 2.14 -8.80
N MET A 8 7.94 2.62 -8.01
CA MET A 8 7.04 3.69 -8.44
C MET A 8 7.82 4.99 -8.68
N PRO A 9 7.70 5.61 -9.87
CA PRO A 9 8.40 6.85 -10.16
C PRO A 9 7.81 8.03 -9.38
N ALA A 10 8.55 9.15 -9.33
CA ALA A 10 8.08 10.38 -8.68
C ALA A 10 6.74 10.91 -9.25
N ALA A 11 6.41 10.57 -10.50
CA ALA A 11 5.12 10.87 -11.11
C ALA A 11 3.91 10.33 -10.31
N PHE A 12 4.09 9.26 -9.53
CA PHE A 12 3.08 8.70 -8.62
C PHE A 12 2.58 9.71 -7.57
N ILE A 13 3.41 10.71 -7.22
CA ILE A 13 3.04 11.76 -6.27
C ILE A 13 1.88 12.61 -6.83
N PHE A 14 1.86 12.81 -8.15
CA PHE A 14 0.87 13.63 -8.85
C PHE A 14 -0.25 12.80 -9.47
N ASN A 15 0.06 11.59 -9.96
CA ASN A 15 -0.92 10.63 -10.44
C ASN A 15 -0.99 9.42 -9.51
N ARG A 16 -2.05 9.40 -8.71
CA ARG A 16 -2.21 8.48 -7.58
C ARG A 16 -2.71 7.09 -7.99
N ASP A 17 -3.23 6.99 -9.22
CA ASP A 17 -3.70 5.77 -9.86
C ASP A 17 -2.75 5.38 -11.00
N LEU A 18 -1.50 5.85 -10.94
CA LEU A 18 -0.47 5.47 -11.91
C LEU A 18 -0.21 3.97 -11.81
N GLU A 19 -0.56 3.24 -12.86
CA GLU A 19 -0.18 1.85 -13.03
C GLU A 19 1.25 1.75 -13.56
N TYR A 20 2.07 0.93 -12.90
CA TYR A 20 3.42 0.65 -13.36
C TYR A 20 3.37 -0.37 -14.49
N GLN A 21 3.71 0.06 -15.71
CA GLN A 21 3.64 -0.79 -16.89
C GLN A 21 5.00 -1.45 -17.21
N GLY A 22 5.55 -2.21 -16.26
CA GLY A 22 6.90 -2.80 -16.37
C GLY A 22 7.08 -3.65 -17.62
N ALA A 23 6.11 -4.52 -17.93
CA ALA A 23 6.12 -5.36 -19.13
C ALA A 23 6.15 -4.54 -20.44
N THR A 24 5.38 -3.45 -20.51
CA THR A 24 5.33 -2.56 -21.69
C THR A 24 6.64 -1.80 -21.86
N MET A 25 7.27 -1.39 -20.77
CA MET A 25 8.59 -0.73 -20.81
C MET A 25 9.67 -1.69 -21.30
N LEU A 26 9.69 -2.92 -20.78
CA LEU A 26 10.63 -3.97 -21.22
C LEU A 26 10.44 -4.35 -22.68
N SER A 27 9.19 -4.52 -23.15
CA SER A 27 8.92 -4.83 -24.56
C SER A 27 9.34 -3.69 -25.49
N THR A 28 9.19 -2.44 -25.05
CA THR A 28 9.66 -1.27 -25.80
C THR A 28 11.18 -1.24 -25.91
N LEU A 29 11.90 -1.56 -24.83
CA LEU A 29 13.36 -1.68 -24.85
C LEU A 29 13.81 -2.83 -25.75
N ALA A 30 13.17 -3.99 -25.65
CA ALA A 30 13.46 -5.16 -26.49
C ALA A 30 13.34 -4.84 -27.99
N ARG A 31 12.32 -4.08 -28.38
CA ARG A 31 12.12 -3.64 -29.78
C ARG A 31 13.20 -2.67 -30.29
N LYS A 32 13.85 -1.91 -29.40
CA LYS A 32 14.87 -0.91 -29.76
C LYS A 32 16.29 -1.44 -29.61
N CYS A 33 16.50 -2.50 -28.85
CA CYS A 33 17.77 -3.18 -28.70
C CYS A 33 17.91 -4.34 -29.70
N ARG A 34 19.15 -4.79 -29.94
CA ARG A 34 19.36 -6.10 -30.58
C ARG A 34 18.96 -7.18 -29.59
N GLU A 35 18.34 -8.26 -30.06
CA GLU A 35 17.75 -9.32 -29.22
C GLU A 35 18.76 -9.91 -28.22
N GLU A 36 20.00 -10.10 -28.65
CA GLU A 36 21.11 -10.64 -27.81
C GLU A 36 21.76 -9.60 -26.87
N ALA A 37 21.41 -8.31 -27.00
CA ALA A 37 22.04 -7.23 -26.23
C ALA A 37 21.25 -6.82 -24.97
N LEU A 38 20.00 -7.26 -24.85
CA LEU A 38 19.14 -6.93 -23.71
C LEU A 38 19.18 -8.04 -22.66
N ALA A 39 20.01 -7.85 -21.63
CA ALA A 39 19.99 -8.68 -20.44
C ALA A 39 19.25 -7.99 -19.28
N THR A 40 18.38 -8.74 -18.62
CA THR A 40 17.51 -8.31 -17.52
C THR A 40 17.82 -9.10 -16.24
N ILE A 41 17.65 -8.47 -15.08
CA ILE A 41 17.79 -9.12 -13.76
C ILE A 41 17.10 -8.27 -12.68
N ASP A 42 16.48 -8.88 -11.68
CA ASP A 42 15.97 -8.17 -10.49
C ASP A 42 17.13 -7.89 -9.51
N ALA A 43 17.98 -6.94 -9.89
CA ALA A 43 19.17 -6.62 -9.10
C ALA A 43 18.85 -6.03 -7.73
N THR A 44 17.75 -5.27 -7.59
CA THR A 44 17.35 -4.70 -6.30
C THR A 44 16.81 -5.78 -5.36
N GLY A 45 15.96 -6.68 -5.86
CA GLY A 45 15.46 -7.81 -5.08
C GLY A 45 16.60 -8.71 -4.60
N LEU A 46 17.51 -9.08 -5.50
CA LEU A 46 18.67 -9.92 -5.19
C LEU A 46 19.67 -9.24 -4.24
N ALA A 47 19.98 -7.95 -4.45
CA ALA A 47 20.84 -7.21 -3.53
C ALA A 47 20.21 -7.11 -2.13
N THR A 48 18.90 -6.89 -2.05
CA THR A 48 18.19 -6.85 -0.78
C THR A 48 18.23 -8.20 -0.07
N ALA A 49 18.01 -9.30 -0.79
CA ALA A 49 18.03 -10.64 -0.22
C ALA A 49 19.42 -11.09 0.24
N LEU A 50 20.46 -10.82 -0.57
CA LEU A 50 21.82 -11.29 -0.31
C LEU A 50 22.61 -10.37 0.64
N LEU A 51 22.32 -9.07 0.65
CA LEU A 51 23.13 -8.05 1.34
C LEU A 51 22.32 -7.23 2.35
N GLY A 52 21.00 -7.43 2.43
CA GLY A 52 20.10 -6.75 3.35
C GLY A 52 19.63 -5.36 2.91
N ASP A 53 20.13 -4.84 1.78
CA ASP A 53 19.76 -3.51 1.28
C ASP A 53 19.84 -3.42 -0.25
N GLY A 54 18.79 -2.86 -0.86
CA GLY A 54 18.67 -2.64 -2.31
C GLY A 54 19.59 -1.53 -2.83
N ILE A 55 20.19 -0.70 -1.96
CA ILE A 55 21.15 0.34 -2.35
C ILE A 55 22.37 -0.23 -3.10
N PHE A 56 22.69 -1.51 -2.87
CA PHE A 56 23.80 -2.21 -3.50
C PHE A 56 23.50 -2.72 -4.92
N SER A 57 22.26 -2.55 -5.41
CA SER A 57 21.81 -2.99 -6.74
C SER A 57 22.68 -2.47 -7.90
N ASN A 58 23.16 -1.22 -7.83
CA ASN A 58 23.99 -0.63 -8.86
C ASN A 58 25.35 -1.35 -9.00
N LEU A 59 26.01 -1.66 -7.88
CA LEU A 59 27.26 -2.41 -7.89
C LEU A 59 27.05 -3.87 -8.26
N PHE A 60 25.91 -4.44 -7.87
CA PHE A 60 25.51 -5.75 -8.32
C PHE A 60 25.35 -5.80 -9.85
N LEU A 61 24.62 -4.86 -10.46
CA LEU A 61 24.50 -4.74 -11.92
C LEU A 61 25.85 -4.53 -12.60
N LEU A 62 26.74 -3.74 -11.99
CA LEU A 62 28.10 -3.55 -12.48
C LEU A 62 28.88 -4.86 -12.48
N GLY A 63 28.69 -5.70 -11.47
CA GLY A 63 29.24 -7.06 -11.40
C GLY A 63 28.74 -7.94 -12.54
N VAL A 64 27.42 -7.96 -12.78
CA VAL A 64 26.82 -8.72 -13.87
C VAL A 64 27.36 -8.25 -15.22
N ALA A 65 27.41 -6.94 -15.45
CA ALA A 65 27.91 -6.33 -16.68
C ALA A 65 29.40 -6.63 -16.91
N SER A 66 30.23 -6.54 -15.87
CA SER A 66 31.65 -6.88 -15.92
C SER A 66 31.86 -8.34 -16.30
N GLN A 67 31.11 -9.26 -15.68
CA GLN A 67 31.26 -10.69 -15.94
C GLN A 67 30.77 -11.10 -17.34
N LYS A 68 29.76 -10.40 -17.89
CA LYS A 68 29.30 -10.58 -19.27
C LYS A 68 30.20 -9.88 -20.31
N GLY A 69 31.29 -9.23 -19.90
CA GLY A 69 32.21 -8.54 -20.82
C GLY A 69 31.63 -7.25 -21.43
N LEU A 70 30.61 -6.65 -20.81
CA LEU A 70 29.93 -5.46 -21.33
C LEU A 70 30.66 -4.15 -21.00
N LEU A 71 31.75 -4.22 -20.22
CA LEU A 71 32.49 -3.06 -19.75
C LEU A 71 33.93 -3.08 -20.31
N PRO A 72 34.47 -1.95 -20.78
CA PRO A 72 35.82 -1.85 -21.33
C PRO A 72 36.91 -1.73 -20.25
N VAL A 73 36.69 -2.30 -19.06
CA VAL A 73 37.61 -2.24 -17.91
C VAL A 73 37.65 -3.58 -17.19
N SER A 74 38.80 -3.92 -16.59
CA SER A 74 38.93 -5.18 -15.85
C SER A 74 38.14 -5.17 -14.55
N ALA A 75 37.67 -6.34 -14.13
CA ALA A 75 37.03 -6.49 -12.83
C ALA A 75 37.96 -6.10 -11.66
N THR A 76 39.27 -6.30 -11.81
CA THR A 76 40.28 -5.87 -10.83
C THR A 76 40.35 -4.35 -10.69
N ALA A 77 40.23 -3.61 -11.81
CA ALA A 77 40.19 -2.15 -11.78
C ALA A 77 38.91 -1.64 -11.08
N ILE A 78 37.78 -2.30 -11.31
CA ILE A 78 36.51 -1.98 -10.63
C ILE A 78 36.61 -2.26 -9.12
N GLU A 79 37.12 -3.42 -8.70
CA GLU A 79 37.33 -3.71 -7.27
C GLU A 79 38.26 -2.66 -6.63
N ARG A 80 39.33 -2.24 -7.33
CA ARG A 80 40.22 -1.19 -6.84
C ARG A 80 39.53 0.17 -6.72
N ALA A 81 38.67 0.53 -7.66
CA ALA A 81 37.89 1.77 -7.59
C ALA A 81 36.93 1.77 -6.39
N ILE A 82 36.34 0.62 -6.06
CA ILE A 82 35.49 0.45 -4.87
C ILE A 82 36.32 0.66 -3.59
N GLU A 83 37.53 0.09 -3.52
CA GLU A 83 38.47 0.29 -2.40
C GLU A 83 38.80 1.77 -2.15
N LEU A 84 38.98 2.55 -3.21
CA LEU A 84 39.31 3.97 -3.11
C LEU A 84 38.14 4.84 -2.63
N ASN A 85 36.90 4.39 -2.75
CA ASN A 85 35.71 5.17 -2.37
C ASN A 85 35.39 5.10 -0.86
N ILE A 86 35.99 4.15 -0.12
CA ILE A 86 35.97 3.93 1.36
C ILE A 86 34.57 3.70 2.00
N VAL A 87 33.49 4.28 1.46
CA VAL A 87 32.13 4.11 1.96
C VAL A 87 31.66 2.68 1.74
N ALA A 88 31.24 2.00 2.83
CA ALA A 88 30.68 0.65 2.81
C ALA A 88 31.50 -0.36 1.98
N LEU A 89 32.84 -0.28 2.06
CA LEU A 89 33.77 -1.02 1.22
C LEU A 89 33.44 -2.52 1.09
N GLU A 90 33.31 -3.22 2.23
CA GLU A 90 33.06 -4.66 2.24
C GLU A 90 31.73 -5.02 1.56
N GLN A 91 30.66 -4.26 1.85
CA GLN A 91 29.35 -4.49 1.25
C GLN A 91 29.36 -4.18 -0.26
N ASN A 92 30.01 -3.10 -0.66
CA ASN A 92 30.15 -2.70 -2.06
C ASN A 92 30.94 -3.74 -2.87
N ARG A 93 32.01 -4.30 -2.29
CA ARG A 93 32.79 -5.37 -2.90
C ARG A 93 32.01 -6.68 -2.96
N ALA A 94 31.28 -7.03 -1.90
CA ALA A 94 30.40 -8.18 -1.89
C ALA A 94 29.31 -8.07 -2.96
N ALA A 95 28.69 -6.89 -3.11
CA ALA A 95 27.69 -6.62 -4.14
C ALA A 95 28.22 -6.85 -5.55
N PHE A 96 29.38 -6.27 -5.86
CA PHE A 96 30.03 -6.48 -7.15
C PHE A 96 30.31 -7.97 -7.42
N ARG A 97 30.82 -8.70 -6.42
CA ARG A 97 31.12 -10.13 -6.56
C ARG A 97 29.87 -10.99 -6.73
N TRP A 98 28.82 -10.74 -5.95
CA TRP A 98 27.54 -11.42 -6.12
C TRP A 98 26.94 -11.18 -7.51
N GLY A 99 27.03 -9.95 -8.03
CA GLY A 99 26.63 -9.66 -9.40
C GLY A 99 27.42 -10.45 -10.44
N ARG A 100 28.74 -10.64 -10.23
CA ARG A 100 29.55 -11.50 -11.10
C ARG A 100 29.12 -12.96 -11.02
N HIS A 101 28.86 -13.48 -9.84
CA HIS A 101 28.34 -14.84 -9.67
C HIS A 101 26.98 -15.02 -10.34
N ALA A 102 26.09 -14.03 -10.23
CA ALA A 102 24.77 -14.06 -10.87
C ALA A 102 24.81 -14.15 -12.39
N ALA A 103 25.87 -13.65 -13.03
CA ALA A 103 26.05 -13.78 -14.46
C ALA A 103 26.47 -15.19 -14.90
N LEU A 104 27.03 -16.00 -14.00
CA LEU A 104 27.56 -17.34 -14.28
C LEU A 104 26.62 -18.45 -13.82
N ASP A 105 26.00 -18.28 -12.65
CA ASP A 105 25.20 -19.31 -11.99
C ASP A 105 23.96 -18.69 -11.31
N PRO A 106 22.84 -18.57 -12.05
CA PRO A 106 21.58 -18.08 -11.50
C PRO A 106 20.98 -19.02 -10.43
N GLU A 107 21.21 -20.33 -10.52
CA GLU A 107 20.67 -21.32 -9.57
C GLU A 107 21.32 -21.16 -8.18
N LEU A 108 22.61 -20.81 -8.15
CA LEU A 108 23.31 -20.45 -6.91
C LEU A 108 22.60 -19.30 -6.17
N LEU A 109 22.06 -18.32 -6.90
CA LEU A 109 21.38 -17.20 -6.27
C LEU A 109 20.08 -17.60 -5.60
N GLU A 110 19.29 -18.49 -6.19
CA GLU A 110 18.06 -18.99 -5.55
C GLU A 110 18.36 -19.70 -4.23
N ARG A 111 19.50 -20.39 -4.13
CA ARG A 111 19.93 -21.09 -2.91
C ARG A 111 20.36 -20.14 -1.78
N PHE A 112 20.98 -19.00 -2.11
CA PHE A 112 21.50 -18.05 -1.11
C PHE A 112 20.57 -16.87 -0.81
N ALA A 113 19.78 -16.42 -1.79
CA ALA A 113 18.79 -15.35 -1.60
C ALA A 113 17.53 -15.85 -0.88
N GLY A 114 17.32 -17.17 -0.84
CA GLY A 114 16.04 -17.77 -0.44
C GLY A 114 14.97 -17.57 -1.52
N PRO A 115 13.74 -18.07 -1.32
CA PRO A 115 12.65 -17.72 -2.23
C PRO A 115 12.55 -16.20 -2.27
N ALA A 116 12.73 -15.63 -3.48
CA ALA A 116 12.65 -14.19 -3.72
C ALA A 116 11.45 -13.66 -2.95
N SER A 117 11.68 -12.72 -2.02
CA SER A 117 10.68 -12.16 -1.11
C SER A 117 9.34 -12.06 -1.83
N THR A 118 8.51 -13.08 -1.68
CA THR A 118 7.27 -13.19 -2.44
C THR A 118 6.46 -12.01 -1.98
N GLN A 119 6.21 -11.07 -2.90
CA GLN A 119 5.07 -10.17 -2.78
C GLN A 119 3.93 -11.05 -2.27
N GLN A 120 3.37 -10.72 -1.10
CA GLN A 120 2.31 -11.54 -0.52
C GLN A 120 1.30 -11.81 -1.64
N PRO A 121 0.98 -13.08 -1.94
CA PRO A 121 0.12 -13.40 -3.05
C PRO A 121 -1.13 -12.52 -2.95
N MET A 122 -1.40 -11.76 -4.01
CA MET A 122 -2.62 -10.98 -4.06
C MET A 122 -3.77 -11.98 -3.93
N ALA A 123 -4.67 -11.75 -2.98
CA ALA A 123 -5.84 -12.61 -2.79
C ALA A 123 -6.55 -12.79 -4.15
N GLU A 124 -6.64 -14.03 -4.61
CA GLU A 124 -7.09 -14.37 -5.97
C GLU A 124 -8.61 -14.52 -6.02
N SER A 125 -9.25 -14.76 -4.87
CA SER A 125 -10.70 -14.90 -4.74
C SER A 125 -11.32 -13.89 -3.76
N LEU A 126 -12.63 -13.64 -3.95
CA LEU A 126 -13.42 -12.81 -3.03
C LEU A 126 -13.39 -13.36 -1.59
N ASP A 127 -13.46 -14.67 -1.41
CA ASP A 127 -13.47 -15.28 -0.07
C ASP A 127 -12.11 -15.12 0.64
N GLU A 128 -11.01 -15.14 -0.10
CA GLU A 128 -9.68 -14.79 0.42
C GLU A 128 -9.58 -13.31 0.77
N VAL A 129 -10.13 -12.43 -0.08
CA VAL A 129 -10.23 -10.97 0.15
C VAL A 129 -10.96 -10.68 1.46
N ILE A 130 -12.09 -11.35 1.71
CA ILE A 130 -12.90 -11.21 2.92
C ILE A 130 -12.13 -11.76 4.13
N SER A 131 -11.60 -12.97 4.04
CA SER A 131 -10.93 -13.65 5.15
C SER A 131 -9.62 -12.98 5.57
N CYS A 132 -8.89 -12.38 4.63
CA CYS A 132 -7.70 -11.57 4.93
C CYS A 132 -8.09 -10.28 5.70
N ARG A 133 -9.13 -9.59 5.25
CA ARG A 133 -9.62 -8.35 5.85
C ARG A 133 -10.25 -8.57 7.22
N GLU A 134 -10.99 -9.66 7.41
CA GLU A 134 -11.54 -10.05 8.69
C GLU A 134 -10.42 -10.26 9.73
N ARG A 135 -9.42 -11.09 9.40
CA ARG A 135 -8.24 -11.30 10.27
C ARG A 135 -7.52 -9.99 10.59
N PHE A 136 -7.40 -9.10 9.60
CA PHE A 136 -6.85 -7.78 9.83
C PHE A 136 -7.68 -6.99 10.84
N LEU A 137 -9.01 -6.92 10.66
CA LEU A 137 -9.93 -6.15 11.50
C LEU A 137 -10.01 -6.70 12.94
N GLU A 138 -9.87 -8.00 13.11
CA GLU A 138 -9.73 -8.62 14.42
C GLU A 138 -8.44 -8.17 15.11
N SER A 139 -7.32 -8.20 14.37
CA SER A 139 -6.03 -7.69 14.84
C SER A 139 -6.01 -6.16 15.02
N TYR A 140 -6.94 -5.44 14.41
CA TYR A 140 -7.03 -3.99 14.44
C TYR A 140 -7.88 -3.50 15.62
N GLN A 141 -8.99 -4.19 15.91
CA GLN A 141 -9.90 -3.84 17.00
C GLN A 141 -10.30 -5.06 17.83
N SER A 142 -11.15 -5.94 17.29
CA SER A 142 -11.72 -7.10 18.01
C SER A 142 -12.45 -8.06 17.05
N ALA A 143 -12.71 -9.29 17.51
CA ALA A 143 -13.53 -10.26 16.78
C ALA A 143 -14.92 -9.70 16.42
N LYS A 144 -15.59 -9.01 17.35
CA LYS A 144 -16.90 -8.36 17.08
C LYS A 144 -16.83 -7.35 15.92
N TYR A 145 -15.73 -6.61 15.83
CA TYR A 145 -15.53 -5.62 14.76
C TYR A 145 -15.29 -6.29 13.40
N ALA A 146 -14.57 -7.41 13.40
CA ALA A 146 -14.37 -8.25 12.23
C ALA A 146 -15.68 -8.93 11.76
N SER A 147 -16.48 -9.44 12.70
CA SER A 147 -17.79 -10.03 12.39
C SER A 147 -18.77 -9.01 11.80
N ARG A 148 -18.73 -7.74 12.26
CA ARG A 148 -19.52 -6.65 11.65
C ARG A 148 -19.17 -6.47 10.17
N TYR A 149 -17.88 -6.50 9.84
CA TYR A 149 -17.41 -6.46 8.45
C TYR A 149 -17.92 -7.63 7.64
N ARG A 150 -17.68 -8.86 8.11
CA ARG A 150 -18.11 -10.08 7.41
C ARG A 150 -19.61 -10.09 7.18
N ALA A 151 -20.42 -9.80 8.20
CA ALA A 151 -21.87 -9.83 8.10
C ALA A 151 -22.43 -8.91 7.00
N LEU A 152 -21.87 -7.71 6.85
CA LEU A 152 -22.32 -6.79 5.78
C LEU A 152 -21.93 -7.32 4.39
N VAL A 153 -20.71 -7.82 4.23
CA VAL A 153 -20.24 -8.33 2.92
C VAL A 153 -21.02 -9.58 2.50
N GLU A 154 -21.27 -10.52 3.43
CA GLU A 154 -22.06 -11.72 3.13
C GLU A 154 -23.50 -11.34 2.76
N ARG A 155 -24.12 -10.37 3.44
CA ARG A 155 -25.46 -9.86 3.07
C ARG A 155 -25.47 -9.30 1.65
N VAL A 156 -24.44 -8.56 1.25
CA VAL A 156 -24.32 -8.04 -0.12
C VAL A 156 -24.17 -9.19 -1.11
N LYS A 157 -23.30 -10.16 -0.83
CA LYS A 157 -23.06 -11.34 -1.68
C LYS A 157 -24.35 -12.14 -1.91
N GLU A 158 -25.16 -12.33 -0.86
CA GLU A 158 -26.46 -12.99 -0.97
C GLU A 158 -27.46 -12.23 -1.84
N VAL A 159 -27.56 -10.91 -1.70
CA VAL A 159 -28.48 -10.07 -2.49
C VAL A 159 -28.02 -9.99 -3.94
N GLU A 160 -26.73 -9.74 -4.18
CA GLU A 160 -26.14 -9.70 -5.52
C GLU A 160 -26.36 -11.04 -6.23
N GLY A 161 -26.11 -12.18 -5.57
CA GLY A 161 -26.33 -13.49 -6.16
C GLY A 161 -27.78 -13.79 -6.55
N ARG A 162 -28.76 -13.16 -5.89
CA ARG A 162 -30.19 -13.24 -6.26
C ARG A 162 -30.52 -12.35 -7.46
N VAL A 163 -29.89 -11.18 -7.56
CA VAL A 163 -30.08 -10.21 -8.64
C VAL A 163 -29.40 -10.69 -9.93
N GLN A 164 -28.14 -11.12 -9.83
CA GLN A 164 -27.32 -11.57 -10.95
C GLN A 164 -26.46 -12.77 -10.52
N PRO A 165 -26.91 -14.01 -10.76
CA PRO A 165 -26.15 -15.21 -10.41
C PRO A 165 -24.76 -15.23 -11.02
N GLY A 166 -23.74 -15.51 -10.21
CA GLY A 166 -22.33 -15.53 -10.62
C GLY A 166 -21.66 -14.16 -10.69
N SER A 167 -22.33 -13.08 -10.27
CA SER A 167 -21.72 -11.77 -10.08
C SER A 167 -21.15 -11.62 -8.66
N ASP A 168 -19.92 -11.11 -8.58
CA ASP A 168 -19.23 -10.75 -7.34
C ASP A 168 -18.80 -9.26 -7.32
N GLY A 169 -19.21 -8.47 -8.32
CA GLY A 169 -18.71 -7.11 -8.54
C GLY A 169 -19.09 -6.15 -7.42
N LEU A 170 -20.33 -6.23 -6.92
CA LEU A 170 -20.80 -5.41 -5.81
C LEU A 170 -20.18 -5.89 -4.49
N ALA A 171 -20.17 -7.20 -4.25
CA ALA A 171 -19.60 -7.80 -3.06
C ALA A 171 -18.09 -7.51 -2.92
N ASP A 172 -17.29 -7.65 -3.98
CA ASP A 172 -15.86 -7.30 -3.97
C ASP A 172 -15.65 -5.80 -3.73
N THR A 173 -16.44 -4.94 -4.39
CA THR A 173 -16.34 -3.49 -4.20
C THR A 173 -16.66 -3.11 -2.74
N VAL A 174 -17.72 -3.65 -2.17
CA VAL A 174 -18.09 -3.43 -0.76
C VAL A 174 -17.02 -4.00 0.18
N ALA A 175 -16.51 -5.20 -0.09
CA ALA A 175 -15.45 -5.81 0.70
C ALA A 175 -14.21 -4.90 0.81
N ARG A 176 -13.86 -4.20 -0.28
CA ARG A 176 -12.74 -3.26 -0.32
C ARG A 176 -13.07 -1.93 0.36
N SER A 177 -14.23 -1.34 0.03
CA SER A 177 -14.66 -0.01 0.51
C SER A 177 -14.98 -0.01 1.99
N TYR A 178 -15.73 -0.99 2.45
CA TYR A 178 -16.11 -1.07 3.84
C TYR A 178 -14.90 -1.34 4.74
N PHE A 179 -14.01 -2.24 4.33
CA PHE A 179 -12.75 -2.46 5.03
C PHE A 179 -11.93 -1.18 5.16
N LYS A 180 -11.82 -0.40 4.08
CA LYS A 180 -11.10 0.88 4.11
C LYS A 180 -11.70 1.87 5.12
N LEU A 181 -13.04 1.94 5.19
CA LEU A 181 -13.73 2.79 6.15
C LEU A 181 -13.54 2.30 7.59
N LEU A 182 -13.57 1.00 7.83
CA LEU A 182 -13.40 0.41 9.16
C LEU A 182 -11.94 0.47 9.65
N ALA A 183 -10.97 0.27 8.75
CA ALA A 183 -9.54 0.27 9.03
C ALA A 183 -8.91 1.66 8.84
N TYR A 184 -9.59 2.72 9.27
CA TYR A 184 -9.04 4.08 9.21
C TYR A 184 -7.82 4.21 10.11
N LYS A 185 -6.77 4.88 9.63
CA LYS A 185 -5.50 4.99 10.36
C LYS A 185 -5.61 6.03 11.47
N ASP A 186 -5.95 5.57 12.65
CA ASP A 186 -6.04 6.39 13.86
C ASP A 186 -4.81 6.33 14.75
N GLU A 187 -4.84 7.05 15.86
CA GLU A 187 -3.71 7.19 16.77
C GLU A 187 -3.29 5.83 17.34
N TYR A 188 -4.25 4.96 17.66
CA TYR A 188 -3.99 3.60 18.15
C TYR A 188 -3.33 2.73 17.08
N GLU A 189 -3.79 2.82 15.83
CA GLU A 189 -3.22 2.05 14.72
C GLU A 189 -1.84 2.56 14.30
N VAL A 190 -1.65 3.88 14.24
CA VAL A 190 -0.32 4.49 14.05
C VAL A 190 0.65 3.98 15.11
N ALA A 191 0.23 4.00 16.37
CA ALA A 191 1.03 3.50 17.48
C ALA A 191 1.36 2.01 17.33
N ARG A 192 0.37 1.17 16.99
CA ARG A 192 0.56 -0.26 16.77
C ARG A 192 1.57 -0.52 15.65
N LEU A 193 1.47 0.19 14.53
CA LEU A 193 2.37 0.04 13.38
C LEU A 193 3.82 0.44 13.72
N HIS A 194 4.03 1.48 14.52
CA HIS A 194 5.36 1.86 14.99
C HIS A 194 5.90 1.00 16.14
N ALA A 195 5.01 0.39 16.92
CA ALA A 195 5.37 -0.51 18.01
C ALA A 195 5.74 -1.92 17.53
N LYS A 196 5.36 -2.32 16.30
CA LYS A 196 5.71 -3.63 15.73
C LYS A 196 7.23 -3.82 15.71
N THR A 197 7.67 -4.95 16.25
CA THR A 197 9.09 -5.28 16.44
C THR A 197 9.85 -5.47 15.14
N THR A 198 9.18 -5.92 14.07
CA THR A 198 9.79 -6.14 12.75
C THR A 198 10.43 -4.86 12.22
N PHE A 199 9.69 -3.76 12.12
CA PHE A 199 10.23 -2.47 11.65
C PHE A 199 11.44 -1.98 12.46
N LEU A 200 11.37 -2.09 13.79
CA LEU A 200 12.46 -1.63 14.66
C LEU A 200 13.71 -2.51 14.55
N ASN A 201 13.53 -3.82 14.38
CA ASN A 201 14.61 -4.77 14.19
C ASN A 201 15.26 -4.58 12.81
N ASP A 202 14.44 -4.42 11.76
CA ASP A 202 14.90 -4.16 10.41
C ASP A 202 15.71 -2.85 10.36
N ALA A 203 15.17 -1.76 10.92
CA ALA A 203 15.88 -0.49 11.00
C ALA A 203 17.20 -0.61 11.78
N ARG A 204 17.22 -1.31 12.91
CA ARG A 204 18.48 -1.50 13.68
C ARG A 204 19.50 -2.34 12.93
N SER A 205 19.05 -3.39 12.23
CA SER A 205 19.92 -4.28 11.45
C SER A 205 20.60 -3.53 10.30
N LYS A 206 19.84 -2.73 9.54
CA LYS A 206 20.36 -1.94 8.41
C LYS A 206 21.41 -0.91 8.80
N PHE A 207 21.35 -0.39 10.04
CA PHE A 207 22.27 0.62 10.53
C PHE A 207 23.29 0.10 11.55
N ALA A 208 23.57 -1.22 11.56
CA ALA A 208 24.56 -1.86 12.44
C ALA A 208 24.42 -1.44 13.92
N GLY A 209 23.18 -1.28 14.39
CA GLY A 209 22.87 -0.88 15.78
C GLY A 209 23.17 0.58 16.15
N LYS A 210 23.65 1.43 15.22
CA LYS A 210 24.03 2.83 15.50
C LYS A 210 22.91 3.85 15.21
N ALA A 211 21.77 3.43 14.68
CA ALA A 211 20.69 4.34 14.33
C ALA A 211 20.02 4.98 15.55
N LYS A 212 19.92 6.31 15.54
CA LYS A 212 19.04 7.07 16.44
C LYS A 212 17.69 7.28 15.75
N LEU A 213 16.62 6.77 16.34
CA LEU A 213 15.28 6.95 15.82
C LEU A 213 14.72 8.32 16.22
N LYS A 214 14.18 9.02 15.21
CA LYS A 214 13.42 10.26 15.37
C LYS A 214 12.08 10.10 14.67
N PHE A 215 11.02 10.54 15.32
CA PHE A 215 9.64 10.47 14.85
C PHE A 215 9.10 11.89 14.71
N TYR A 216 8.58 12.22 13.53
CA TYR A 216 7.90 13.49 13.29
C TYR A 216 6.39 13.28 13.36
N LEU A 217 5.76 13.79 14.41
CA LEU A 217 4.34 13.58 14.71
C LEU A 217 3.63 14.93 14.84
N SER A 218 2.33 14.95 14.52
CA SER A 218 1.44 16.08 14.81
C SER A 218 0.38 15.61 15.81
N PRO A 219 0.67 15.58 17.12
CA PRO A 219 -0.26 15.02 18.09
C PRO A 219 -1.58 15.81 18.11
N PRO A 220 -2.74 15.18 17.89
CA PRO A 220 -4.01 15.89 17.62
C PRO A 220 -4.49 16.80 18.76
N LEU A 221 -4.11 16.53 20.01
CA LEU A 221 -4.51 17.32 21.19
C LEU A 221 -3.55 18.47 21.53
N ILE A 222 -2.34 18.46 20.96
CA ILE A 222 -1.25 19.37 21.35
C ILE A 222 -0.79 20.22 20.16
N ALA A 223 -0.88 19.68 18.94
CA ALA A 223 -0.35 20.33 17.75
C ALA A 223 -1.14 21.58 17.41
N ARG A 224 -0.46 22.73 17.48
CA ARG A 224 -0.99 24.00 17.00
C ARG A 224 -0.96 24.04 15.48
N LEU A 225 -1.87 24.80 14.90
CA LEU A 225 -1.80 25.14 13.48
C LEU A 225 -0.60 26.04 13.23
N ASP A 226 0.12 25.74 12.17
CA ASP A 226 1.20 26.54 11.65
C ASP A 226 0.60 27.80 10.98
N PRO A 227 1.04 29.01 11.34
CA PRO A 227 0.46 30.26 10.81
C PRO A 227 0.67 30.47 9.31
N GLU A 228 1.75 29.94 8.74
CA GLU A 228 2.08 30.14 7.33
C GLU A 228 1.34 29.15 6.44
N THR A 229 1.24 27.89 6.89
CA THR A 229 0.66 26.82 6.08
C THR A 229 -0.78 26.46 6.44
N GLY A 230 -1.27 26.93 7.60
CA GLY A 230 -2.57 26.57 8.15
C GLY A 230 -2.69 25.09 8.55
N ARG A 231 -1.57 24.35 8.61
CA ARG A 231 -1.56 22.89 8.85
C ARG A 231 -1.09 22.55 10.27
N PRO A 232 -1.50 21.40 10.85
CA PRO A 232 -1.00 20.97 12.15
C PRO A 232 0.53 20.84 12.16
N ARG A 233 1.20 21.56 13.06
CA ARG A 233 2.66 21.56 13.17
C ARG A 233 3.19 20.16 13.49
N LYS A 234 4.29 19.78 12.84
CA LYS A 234 5.03 18.55 13.15
C LYS A 234 6.05 18.81 14.24
N TYR A 235 6.13 17.92 15.22
CA TYR A 235 7.06 17.93 16.33
C TYR A 235 7.99 16.73 16.24
N GLU A 236 9.26 16.93 16.63
CA GLU A 236 10.26 15.87 16.68
C GLU A 236 10.22 15.17 18.05
N PHE A 237 10.07 13.85 18.01
CA PHE A 237 10.15 12.97 19.16
C PHE A 237 11.30 11.98 18.98
N GLY A 238 12.13 11.79 20.00
CA GLY A 238 13.19 10.77 19.98
C GLY A 238 12.63 9.36 20.20
N GLY A 239 13.53 8.37 20.23
CA GLY A 239 13.18 6.96 20.48
C GLY A 239 12.43 6.67 21.79
N TRP A 240 12.40 7.61 22.74
CA TRP A 240 11.63 7.50 23.98
C TRP A 240 10.11 7.38 23.77
N ILE A 241 9.60 7.78 22.60
CA ILE A 241 8.17 7.67 22.27
C ILE A 241 7.73 6.23 22.03
N LEU A 242 8.65 5.30 21.78
CA LEU A 242 8.33 3.90 21.49
C LEU A 242 7.57 3.19 22.63
N PRO A 243 8.01 3.30 23.91
CA PRO A 243 7.18 2.88 25.04
C PRO A 243 5.76 3.45 25.03
N VAL A 244 5.59 4.74 24.70
CA VAL A 244 4.27 5.39 24.63
C VAL A 244 3.43 4.75 23.52
N PHE A 245 4.00 4.50 22.34
CA PHE A 245 3.30 3.79 21.27
C PHE A 245 2.87 2.38 21.66
N ARG A 246 3.67 1.64 22.43
CA ARG A 246 3.26 0.31 22.92
C ARG A 246 2.06 0.39 23.84
N VAL A 247 2.07 1.33 24.79
CA VAL A 247 0.94 1.56 25.70
C VAL A 247 -0.28 1.97 24.88
N LEU A 248 -0.15 2.97 24.01
CA LEU A 248 -1.25 3.45 23.19
C LEU A 248 -1.82 2.34 22.30
N ALA A 249 -0.99 1.51 21.66
CA ALA A 249 -1.44 0.37 20.87
C ALA A 249 -2.25 -0.66 21.69
N SER A 250 -1.91 -0.87 22.97
CA SER A 250 -2.66 -1.74 23.87
C SER A 250 -4.02 -1.17 24.29
N LEU A 251 -4.16 0.16 24.27
CA LEU A 251 -5.38 0.88 24.62
C LEU A 251 -6.38 1.01 23.46
N ARG A 252 -6.16 0.30 22.34
CA ARG A 252 -7.08 0.31 21.18
C ARG A 252 -8.53 -0.04 21.53
N PHE A 253 -8.77 -0.76 22.63
CA PHE A 253 -10.13 -1.09 23.10
C PHE A 253 -10.94 0.16 23.49
N LEU A 254 -10.27 1.29 23.78
CA LEU A 254 -10.92 2.57 24.04
C LEU A 254 -11.55 3.16 22.78
N ARG A 255 -11.07 2.80 21.57
CA ARG A 255 -11.54 3.35 20.29
C ARG A 255 -13.06 3.35 20.20
N GLY A 256 -13.63 4.52 19.96
CA GLY A 256 -15.08 4.69 19.79
C GLY A 256 -15.91 4.57 21.07
N THR A 257 -15.28 4.42 22.23
CA THR A 257 -15.95 4.50 23.54
C THR A 257 -15.97 5.94 24.05
N PRO A 258 -16.79 6.29 25.07
CA PRO A 258 -16.73 7.60 25.73
C PRO A 258 -15.37 7.91 26.38
N PHE A 259 -14.54 6.89 26.62
CA PHE A 259 -13.20 7.04 27.17
C PHE A 259 -12.12 7.23 26.09
N ASP A 260 -12.51 7.42 24.83
CA ASP A 260 -11.60 7.69 23.72
C ASP A 260 -11.28 9.19 23.61
N PRO A 261 -10.13 9.69 24.11
CA PRO A 261 -9.82 11.11 24.03
C PRO A 261 -9.68 11.61 22.58
N PHE A 262 -9.22 10.76 21.66
CA PHE A 262 -9.07 11.12 20.24
C PHE A 262 -10.40 11.11 19.51
N GLY A 263 -11.36 10.31 19.99
CA GLY A 263 -12.69 10.18 19.44
C GLY A 263 -13.49 11.48 19.38
N TYR A 264 -13.13 12.49 20.17
CA TYR A 264 -13.79 13.80 20.18
C TYR A 264 -13.25 14.80 19.14
N THR A 265 -12.23 14.44 18.39
CA THR A 265 -11.73 15.29 17.30
C THR A 265 -12.72 15.33 16.13
N ALA A 266 -12.70 16.42 15.36
CA ALA A 266 -13.55 16.56 14.18
C ALA A 266 -13.29 15.44 13.14
N GLU A 267 -12.01 15.07 12.96
CA GLU A 267 -11.62 14.00 12.04
C GLU A 267 -12.18 12.64 12.45
N ARG A 268 -12.08 12.26 13.74
CA ARG A 268 -12.60 10.96 14.20
C ARG A 268 -14.12 10.90 14.22
N ARG A 269 -14.80 12.02 14.47
CA ARG A 269 -16.26 12.11 14.28
C ARG A 269 -16.65 11.92 12.82
N ALA A 270 -15.92 12.54 11.90
CA ALA A 270 -16.16 12.41 10.46
C ALA A 270 -15.93 10.97 9.97
N ASP A 271 -14.86 10.30 10.45
CA ASP A 271 -14.59 8.88 10.15
C ASP A 271 -15.75 7.97 10.57
N ARG A 272 -16.26 8.14 11.80
CA ARG A 272 -17.41 7.36 12.27
C ARG A 272 -18.68 7.66 11.50
N ARG A 273 -18.89 8.92 11.09
CA ARG A 273 -20.03 9.31 10.25
C ARG A 273 -19.97 8.65 8.88
N LEU A 274 -18.78 8.56 8.26
CA LEU A 274 -18.60 7.86 6.99
C LEU A 274 -18.98 6.38 7.09
N ILE A 275 -18.59 5.70 8.18
CA ILE A 275 -18.95 4.28 8.41
C ILE A 275 -20.47 4.12 8.48
N LEU A 276 -21.14 4.94 9.32
CA LEU A 276 -22.59 4.86 9.50
C LEU A 276 -23.35 5.25 8.23
N GLY A 277 -22.89 6.29 7.53
CA GLY A 277 -23.46 6.73 6.25
C GLY A 277 -23.39 5.65 5.20
N PHE A 278 -22.22 5.01 5.05
CA PHE A 278 -22.03 3.91 4.11
C PHE A 278 -22.90 2.68 4.43
N GLU A 279 -23.05 2.32 5.71
CA GLU A 279 -23.96 1.24 6.12
C GLU A 279 -25.42 1.56 5.81
N SER A 280 -25.82 2.82 6.01
CA SER A 280 -27.19 3.28 5.74
C SER A 280 -27.46 3.32 4.24
N LEU A 281 -26.48 3.78 3.45
CA LEU A 281 -26.50 3.76 1.99
C LEU A 281 -26.67 2.33 1.48
N LEU A 282 -25.85 1.38 1.94
CA LEU A 282 -25.95 -0.01 1.52
C LEU A 282 -27.25 -0.66 1.98
N ALA A 283 -27.78 -0.33 3.16
CA ALA A 283 -29.08 -0.84 3.58
C ALA A 283 -30.17 -0.46 2.57
N ARG A 284 -30.22 0.80 2.12
CA ARG A 284 -31.15 1.28 1.09
C ARG A 284 -30.89 0.63 -0.27
N VAL A 285 -29.63 0.62 -0.72
CA VAL A 285 -29.25 0.04 -2.02
C VAL A 285 -29.67 -1.43 -2.10
N LEU A 286 -29.44 -2.21 -1.04
CA LEU A 286 -29.76 -3.64 -1.01
C LEU A 286 -31.27 -3.94 -0.97
N GLU A 287 -32.12 -2.98 -0.62
CA GLU A 287 -33.58 -3.13 -0.68
C GLU A 287 -34.14 -2.92 -2.09
N GLU A 288 -33.48 -2.06 -2.88
CA GLU A 288 -33.98 -1.60 -4.18
C GLU A 288 -33.17 -2.12 -5.38
N VAL A 289 -32.04 -2.79 -5.15
CA VAL A 289 -31.14 -3.24 -6.23
C VAL A 289 -31.81 -4.31 -7.11
N ASP A 290 -31.68 -4.12 -8.41
CA ASP A 290 -32.14 -5.01 -9.46
C ASP A 290 -31.07 -5.07 -10.57
N PRO A 291 -31.21 -5.93 -11.60
CA PRO A 291 -30.17 -6.09 -12.61
C PRO A 291 -29.83 -4.80 -13.37
N SER A 292 -30.78 -3.86 -13.52
CA SER A 292 -30.57 -2.58 -14.20
C SER A 292 -29.80 -1.56 -13.34
N ARG A 293 -29.85 -1.70 -12.01
CA ARG A 293 -29.21 -0.81 -11.04
C ARG A 293 -27.90 -1.34 -10.48
N LEU A 294 -27.50 -2.57 -10.83
CA LEU A 294 -26.34 -3.23 -10.23
C LEU A 294 -25.04 -2.43 -10.46
N GLU A 295 -24.81 -1.91 -11.66
CA GLU A 295 -23.63 -1.07 -11.96
C GLU A 295 -23.62 0.21 -11.13
N LEU A 296 -24.78 0.88 -11.00
CA LEU A 296 -24.90 2.09 -10.18
C LEU A 296 -24.68 1.78 -8.68
N ALA A 297 -25.11 0.61 -8.22
CA ALA A 297 -24.84 0.15 -6.85
C ALA A 297 -23.34 -0.05 -6.62
N ILE A 298 -22.62 -0.60 -7.62
CA ILE A 298 -21.16 -0.77 -7.60
C ILE A 298 -20.48 0.61 -7.53
N GLU A 299 -20.92 1.58 -8.32
CA GLU A 299 -20.37 2.95 -8.31
C GLU A 299 -20.56 3.63 -6.95
N LEU A 300 -21.78 3.59 -6.39
CA LEU A 300 -22.07 4.07 -5.04
C LEU A 300 -21.18 3.38 -3.98
N ALA A 301 -21.05 2.06 -4.05
CA ALA A 301 -20.21 1.29 -3.15
C ALA A 301 -18.71 1.59 -3.31
N ARG A 302 -18.27 2.11 -4.47
CA ARG A 302 -16.88 2.45 -4.76
C ARG A 302 -16.45 3.80 -4.19
N LEU A 303 -17.39 4.71 -3.93
CA LEU A 303 -17.11 6.08 -3.45
C LEU A 303 -16.08 6.18 -2.32
N PRO A 304 -16.10 5.33 -1.27
CA PRO A 304 -15.10 5.40 -0.21
C PRO A 304 -13.66 5.19 -0.71
N GLN A 305 -13.43 4.51 -1.84
CA GLN A 305 -12.11 4.33 -2.44
C GLN A 305 -11.47 5.64 -2.89
N SER A 306 -12.27 6.65 -3.22
CA SER A 306 -11.81 7.98 -3.63
C SER A 306 -11.36 8.84 -2.45
N ILE A 307 -11.89 8.58 -1.24
CA ILE A 307 -11.49 9.29 -0.01
C ILE A 307 -10.11 8.82 0.42
N ARG A 308 -9.06 9.55 0.06
CA ARG A 308 -7.69 9.16 0.38
C ARG A 308 -6.89 10.36 0.88
N GLY A 309 -5.76 10.11 1.55
CA GLY A 309 -4.94 11.15 2.17
C GLY A 309 -5.28 11.36 3.65
N TYR A 310 -4.74 12.44 4.24
CA TYR A 310 -4.84 12.76 5.66
C TYR A 310 -5.15 14.25 5.88
N GLY A 311 -5.78 14.57 7.01
CA GLY A 311 -6.08 15.95 7.40
C GLY A 311 -6.86 16.72 6.33
N PRO A 312 -6.42 17.93 5.93
CA PRO A 312 -7.13 18.75 4.93
C PRO A 312 -7.33 18.08 3.57
N VAL A 313 -6.37 17.26 3.12
CA VAL A 313 -6.47 16.55 1.84
C VAL A 313 -7.63 15.56 1.87
N LYS A 314 -7.81 14.87 3.01
CA LYS A 314 -8.92 13.94 3.20
C LYS A 314 -10.24 14.69 3.28
N GLN A 315 -10.29 15.84 3.97
CA GLN A 315 -11.51 16.64 4.09
C GLN A 315 -12.01 17.13 2.72
N ILE A 316 -11.11 17.62 1.86
CA ILE A 316 -11.47 18.01 0.48
C ILE A 316 -11.99 16.80 -0.29
N ALA A 317 -11.31 15.66 -0.21
CA ALA A 317 -11.77 14.44 -0.87
C ALA A 317 -13.14 13.95 -0.36
N MET A 318 -13.43 14.11 0.93
CA MET A 318 -14.74 13.79 1.51
C MET A 318 -15.83 14.69 0.95
N GLN A 319 -15.58 16.00 0.81
CA GLN A 319 -16.53 16.94 0.21
C GLN A 319 -16.80 16.60 -1.26
N SER A 320 -15.76 16.30 -2.04
CA SER A 320 -15.95 15.89 -3.43
C SER A 320 -16.75 14.59 -3.56
N VAL A 321 -16.53 13.64 -2.64
CA VAL A 321 -17.30 12.39 -2.61
C VAL A 321 -18.75 12.64 -2.19
N GLU A 322 -19.01 13.56 -1.26
CA GLU A 322 -20.38 13.92 -0.86
C GLU A 322 -21.17 14.53 -2.03
N THR A 323 -20.54 15.37 -2.85
CA THR A 323 -21.16 15.87 -4.10
C THR A 323 -21.48 14.74 -5.07
N LEU A 324 -20.51 13.86 -5.34
CA LEU A 324 -20.70 12.74 -6.26
C LEU A 324 -21.73 11.72 -5.74
N GLU A 325 -21.78 11.47 -4.43
CA GLU A 325 -22.79 10.63 -3.80
C GLU A 325 -24.20 11.19 -4.04
N ALA A 326 -24.38 12.50 -3.90
CA ALA A 326 -25.67 13.16 -4.16
C ALA A 326 -26.11 13.01 -5.63
N GLU A 327 -25.19 13.18 -6.58
CA GLU A 327 -25.45 12.98 -8.02
C GLU A 327 -25.85 11.53 -8.33
N LEU A 328 -25.12 10.55 -7.80
CA LEU A 328 -25.42 9.13 -8.00
C LEU A 328 -26.73 8.72 -7.31
N LEU A 329 -27.08 9.31 -6.17
CA LEU A 329 -28.36 9.07 -5.49
C LEU A 329 -29.56 9.70 -6.23
N GLU A 330 -29.35 10.82 -6.92
CA GLU A 330 -30.37 11.38 -7.82
C GLU A 330 -30.62 10.43 -9.00
N ALA A 331 -29.55 9.92 -9.61
CA ALA A 331 -29.64 8.89 -10.67
C ALA A 331 -30.32 7.61 -10.16
N TRP A 332 -29.98 7.16 -8.93
CA TRP A 332 -30.59 5.99 -8.29
C TRP A 332 -32.10 6.13 -8.15
N SER A 333 -32.58 7.36 -7.91
CA SER A 333 -34.00 7.65 -7.74
C SER A 333 -34.75 7.81 -9.08
N ARG A 334 -34.03 7.85 -10.23
CA ARG A 334 -34.59 7.98 -11.59
C ARG A 334 -34.15 6.80 -12.47
N PRO A 335 -34.69 5.59 -12.27
CA PRO A 335 -34.27 4.40 -12.99
C PRO A 335 -34.46 4.49 -14.52
N GLU A 336 -35.40 5.32 -14.99
CA GLU A 336 -35.71 5.52 -16.42
C GLU A 336 -34.61 6.28 -17.19
N GLN A 337 -33.63 6.87 -16.50
CA GLN A 337 -32.53 7.66 -17.08
C GLN A 337 -31.15 7.00 -16.90
N ILE A 338 -31.08 5.77 -16.38
CA ILE A 338 -29.82 5.02 -16.29
C ILE A 338 -29.45 4.57 -17.70
N ASP A 339 -28.79 5.45 -18.44
CA ASP A 339 -28.21 5.14 -19.74
C ASP A 339 -27.15 4.06 -19.53
N PRO A 340 -27.22 2.88 -20.16
CA PRO A 340 -26.21 1.84 -19.98
C PRO A 340 -24.84 2.42 -20.34
N PRO A 341 -23.80 2.22 -19.50
CA PRO A 341 -22.50 2.83 -19.75
C PRO A 341 -22.03 2.43 -21.14
N ARG A 342 -21.69 3.43 -21.96
CA ARG A 342 -20.99 3.21 -23.22
C ARG A 342 -19.72 2.45 -22.88
N ARG A 343 -19.70 1.15 -23.21
CA ARG A 343 -18.45 0.40 -23.33
C ARG A 343 -17.59 1.18 -24.32
N THR A 344 -16.64 1.98 -23.84
CA THR A 344 -15.54 2.45 -24.65
C THR A 344 -14.81 1.21 -25.12
N ALA A 345 -15.07 0.84 -26.37
CA ALA A 345 -14.40 -0.24 -27.06
C ALA A 345 -13.00 0.22 -27.46
N ALA A 346 -12.06 -0.71 -27.29
CA ALA A 346 -10.66 -0.75 -27.77
C ALA A 346 -9.63 0.13 -27.04
#